data_AF-A0A920CU14-F1
#
_entry.id   AF-A0A920CU14-F1
#
_cell.length_a   1.000
_cell.length_b   1.000
_cell.length_c   1.000
_cell.angle_alpha   90.00
_cell.angle_beta   90.00
_cell.angle_gamma   90.00
#
_symmetry.space_group_name_H-M   'P 1'
#
loop_
_entity.id
_entity.type
_entity.pdbx_description
1 polymer ?
#
loop_
_entity_poly.entity_id
_entity_poly.type
_entity_poly.pdbx_seq_one_letter_code
_entity_poly.pdbx_strand_id
1 'polypeptide(L)' 'MRLCIRYAFEDLGLHRVQAGVMPRNTPSLRVLEKAGFRLEGLAQKYLCIHGVWEDHKLFAITREDFEAQKK' A
#
# COMPACT_ATOMS: atom_id res chain seq x y z
N MET A 1 -5.36 -8.07 -5.37
CA MET A 1 -4.30 -7.67 -4.42
C MET A 1 -3.48 -8.87 -3.90
N ARG A 2 -4.10 -9.93 -3.35
CA ARG A 2 -3.40 -11.12 -2.82
C ARG A 2 -2.37 -11.75 -3.78
N LEU A 3 -2.69 -11.86 -5.08
CA LEU A 3 -1.77 -12.39 -6.09
C LEU A 3 -0.49 -11.54 -6.21
N CYS A 4 -0.63 -10.22 -6.31
CA CYS A 4 0.52 -9.31 -6.45
C CYS A 4 1.44 -9.34 -5.23
N ILE A 5 0.85 -9.36 -4.02
CA ILE A 5 1.60 -9.44 -2.76
C ILE A 5 2.38 -10.74 -2.69
N ARG A 6 1.72 -11.87 -2.96
CA ARG A 6 2.36 -13.17 -2.94
C ARG A 6 3.52 -13.22 -3.94
N TYR A 7 3.29 -12.77 -5.17
CA TYR A 7 4.33 -12.73 -6.19
C TYR A 7 5.52 -11.84 -5.80
N ALA A 8 5.24 -10.66 -5.23
CA ALA A 8 6.28 -9.75 -4.75
C ALA A 8 7.19 -10.37 -3.69
N PHE A 9 6.64 -11.16 -2.78
CA PHE A 9 7.40 -11.74 -1.67
C PHE A 9 7.93 -13.15 -1.97
N GLU A 10 7.19 -14.01 -2.65
CA GLU A 10 7.59 -15.40 -2.88
C GLU A 10 8.46 -15.53 -4.11
N ASP A 11 8.09 -14.88 -5.22
CA ASP A 11 8.78 -15.03 -6.50
C ASP A 11 9.86 -13.96 -6.73
N LEU A 12 9.58 -12.69 -6.38
CA LEU A 12 10.52 -11.58 -6.62
C LEU A 12 11.50 -11.35 -5.46
N GLY A 13 11.30 -11.98 -4.30
CA GLY A 13 12.20 -11.82 -3.16
C GLY A 13 12.22 -10.41 -2.55
N LEU A 14 11.21 -9.57 -2.80
CA LEU A 14 11.20 -8.20 -2.27
C LEU A 14 11.11 -8.18 -0.74
N HIS A 15 11.64 -7.15 -0.12
CA HIS A 15 11.47 -6.92 1.33
C HIS A 15 10.17 -6.17 1.64
N ARG A 16 9.71 -5.31 0.73
CA ARG A 16 8.65 -4.33 1.01
C ARG A 16 7.88 -3.95 -0.24
N VAL A 17 6.57 -3.74 -0.07
CA VAL A 17 5.67 -3.19 -1.08
C VAL A 17 4.98 -1.96 -0.49
N GLN A 18 4.92 -0.88 -1.27
CA GLN A 18 4.26 0.37 -0.87
C GLN A 18 3.13 0.73 -1.82
N ALA A 19 2.14 1.45 -1.29
CA ALA A 19 1.03 1.99 -2.08
C ALA A 19 0.64 3.37 -1.57
N GLY A 20 0.54 4.34 -2.48
CA GLY A 20 -0.04 5.66 -2.21
C GLY A 20 -1.49 5.70 -2.67
N VAL A 21 -2.40 6.19 -1.82
CA VAL A 21 -3.82 6.34 -2.16
C VAL A 21 -4.33 7.71 -1.75
N MET A 22 -5.04 8.41 -2.64
CA MET A 22 -5.71 9.65 -2.31
C MET A 22 -6.69 9.45 -1.13
N PRO A 23 -6.71 10.33 -0.10
CA PRO A 23 -7.55 10.16 1.09
C PRO A 23 -9.03 9.94 0.82
N ARG A 24 -9.55 10.50 -0.28
CA ARG A 24 -10.96 10.37 -0.71
C ARG A 24 -11.33 9.04 -1.34
N ASN A 25 -10.35 8.22 -1.74
CA ASN A 25 -10.59 6.95 -2.42
C ASN A 25 -10.79 5.81 -1.40
N THR A 26 -11.93 5.87 -0.68
CA THR A 26 -12.32 4.87 0.33
C THR A 26 -12.30 3.43 -0.18
N PRO A 27 -12.75 3.11 -1.41
CA PRO A 27 -12.63 1.75 -1.94
C PRO A 27 -11.20 1.23 -1.97
N SER A 28 -10.24 2.01 -2.47
CA SER A 28 -8.83 1.58 -2.51
C SER A 28 -8.20 1.47 -1.12
N LEU A 29 -8.55 2.38 -0.20
CA LEU A 29 -8.10 2.29 1.20
C LEU A 29 -8.51 0.95 1.83
N ARG A 30 -9.78 0.56 1.67
CA ARG A 30 -10.29 -0.73 2.19
C ARG A 30 -9.60 -1.93 1.56
N VAL A 31 -9.21 -1.86 0.29
CA VAL A 31 -8.48 -2.96 -0.37
C VAL A 31 -7.10 -3.13 0.26
N LEU A 32 -6.39 -2.03 0.56
CA LEU A 32 -5.07 -2.09 1.19
C LEU A 32 -5.15 -2.59 2.63
N GLU A 33 -6.10 -2.07 3.41
CA GLU A 33 -6.36 -2.52 4.79
C GLU A 33 -6.64 -4.03 4.85
N LYS A 34 -7.56 -4.53 4.00
CA LYS A 34 -7.88 -5.96 3.91
C LYS A 34 -6.71 -6.81 3.40
N ALA A 35 -5.79 -6.22 2.66
CA ALA A 35 -4.62 -6.90 2.14
C ALA A 35 -3.43 -6.88 3.12
N GLY A 36 -3.62 -6.35 4.33
CA GLY A 36 -2.61 -6.37 5.39
C GLY A 36 -1.58 -5.24 5.30
N PHE A 37 -1.83 -4.20 4.49
CA PHE A 37 -1.00 -3.01 4.51
C PHE A 37 -1.28 -2.16 5.75
N ARG A 38 -0.24 -1.60 6.36
CA ARG A 38 -0.36 -0.59 7.42
C ARG A 38 -0.29 0.82 6.82
N LEU A 39 -1.04 1.75 7.40
CA LEU A 39 -0.87 3.17 7.13
C LEU A 39 0.41 3.65 7.82
N GLU A 40 1.30 4.29 7.06
CA GLU A 40 2.53 4.88 7.61
C GLU A 40 2.45 6.40 7.72
N GLY A 41 1.59 7.05 6.94
CA GLY A 41 1.38 8.49 7.07
C GLY A 41 0.60 9.12 5.94
N LEU A 42 0.47 10.44 6.02
CA LEU A 42 -0.10 11.29 4.98
C LEU A 42 1.02 12.13 4.37
N ALA A 43 1.27 11.94 3.07
CA ALA A 43 2.12 12.81 2.28
C ALA A 43 1.27 13.96 1.73
N GLN A 44 1.49 15.17 2.22
CA GLN A 44 0.80 16.37 1.74
C GLN A 44 1.35 16.79 0.38
N LYS A 45 0.46 17.16 -0.55
CA LYS A 45 0.81 17.61 -1.91
C LYS A 45 1.81 16.69 -2.61
N TYR A 46 1.55 15.38 -2.54
CA TYR A 46 2.50 14.35 -2.97
C TYR A 46 2.59 14.22 -4.50
N LEU A 47 1.45 14.23 -5.19
CA LEU A 47 1.40 14.08 -6.64
C LEU A 47 0.53 15.16 -7.27
N CYS A 48 0.95 15.68 -8.42
CA CYS A 48 0.13 16.56 -9.24
C CYS A 48 -0.75 15.72 -10.17
N ILE A 49 -2.06 15.77 -9.97
CA ILE A 49 -3.05 15.04 -10.77
C ILE A 49 -4.04 16.07 -11.33
N HIS A 50 -4.18 16.12 -12.66
CA HIS A 50 -5.00 17.12 -13.35
C HIS A 50 -4.70 18.58 -12.93
N GLY A 51 -3.42 18.90 -12.73
CA GLY A 51 -2.98 20.24 -12.35
C GLY A 51 -3.18 20.59 -10.87
N VAL A 52 -3.72 19.68 -10.07
CA VAL A 52 -3.93 19.86 -8.64
C VAL A 52 -2.94 19.01 -7.86
N TRP A 53 -2.26 19.60 -6.89
CA TRP A 53 -1.41 18.87 -5.96
C TRP A 53 -2.28 18.16 -4.93
N GLU A 54 -2.21 16.84 -4.92
CA GLU A 54 -3.07 15.95 -4.16
C GLU A 54 -2.31 15.26 -3.03
N ASP A 55 -2.95 15.18 -1.87
CA ASP A 55 -2.45 14.43 -0.74
C ASP A 55 -2.59 12.92 -0.98
N HIS A 56 -1.69 12.13 -0.41
CA HIS A 56 -1.75 10.67 -0.47
C HIS A 56 -1.46 10.05 0.89
N LYS A 57 -2.32 9.12 1.30
CA LYS A 57 -2.02 8.20 2.39
C LYS A 57 -1.03 7.16 1.87
N LEU A 58 0.10 7.03 2.55
CA LEU A 58 1.15 6.07 2.22
C LEU A 58 0.98 4.82 3.08
N PHE A 59 0.91 3.68 2.41
CA PHE A 59 0.76 2.38 3.00
C PHE A 59 1.96 1.51 2.68
N ALA A 60 2.28 0.57 3.57
CA ALA A 60 3.29 -0.44 3.32
C ALA A 60 2.92 -1.80 3.91
N ILE A 61 3.44 -2.85 3.28
CA ILE A 61 3.53 -4.19 3.83
C ILE A 61 4.96 -4.68 3.63
N THR A 62 5.52 -5.32 4.64
CA THR A 62 6.87 -5.90 4.61
C THR A 62 6.80 -7.42 4.59
N ARG A 63 7.92 -8.07 4.27
CA ARG A 63 8.03 -9.53 4.30
C ARG A 63 7.65 -10.09 5.67
N GLU A 64 8.06 -9.42 6.73
CA GLU A 64 7.77 -9.79 8.11
C GLU A 64 6.27 -9.78 8.39
N ASP A 65 5.55 -8.75 7.92
CA ASP A 65 4.09 -8.68 8.05
C ASP A 65 3.40 -9.79 7.25
N PHE A 66 3.90 -10.08 6.04
CA PHE A 66 3.34 -11.11 5.16
C PHE A 66 3.52 -12.52 5.74
N GLU A 67 4.70 -12.82 6.28
CA GLU A 67 4.97 -14.11 6.93
C GLU A 67 4.20 -14.26 8.25
N ALA A 68 4.00 -13.16 9.00
CA ALA A 68 3.16 -13.17 10.20
C ALA A 68 1.68 -13.48 9.89
N GLN A 69 1.17 -13.08 8.72
CA GLN A 69 -0.20 -13.34 8.27
C GLN A 69 -0.44 -14.76 7.74
N LYS A 70 0.62 -15.53 7.44
CA LYS A 70 0.51 -16.94 7.03
C LYS A 70 0.32 -17.91 8.20
N LYS A 71 0.69 -17.49 9.41
CA LYS A 71 0.52 -18.27 10.65
C LYS A 71 -0.91 -18.16 11.15
#